data_AF-A0A3P7N5N3-F1
#
_entry.id   AF-A0A3P7N5N3-F1
#
_cell.length_a   1.000
_cell.length_b   1.000
_cell.length_c   1.000
_cell.angle_alpha   90.00
_cell.angle_beta   90.00
_cell.angle_gamma   90.00
#
_symmetry.space_group_name_H-M   'P 1'
#
loop_
_entity.id
_entity.type
_entity.pdbx_description
1 polymer ?
#
loop_
_entity_poly.entity_id
_entity_poly.type
_entity_poly.pdbx_seq_one_letter_code
_entity_poly.pdbx_strand_id
1 'polypeptide(L)' 'MVALQQIGRAKKLATFEIPQRLYLDSEQWTPQTGLVTEAMKVRRFAVKNAFVNEIKAMYST' A
#
# COMPACT_ATOMS: atom_id res chain seq x y z
N MET A 1 -1.12 13.66 0.04
CA MET A 1 -1.82 13.32 1.31
C MET A 1 -3.21 13.94 1.41
N VAL A 2 -3.38 15.25 1.20
CA VAL A 2 -4.69 15.94 1.26
C VAL A 2 -5.74 15.28 0.35
N ALA A 3 -5.36 14.89 -0.88
CA ALA A 3 -6.26 14.22 -1.82
C ALA A 3 -6.82 12.88 -1.30
N LEU A 4 -5.99 12.04 -0.67
CA LEU A 4 -6.45 10.75 -0.11
C LEU A 4 -7.42 10.96 1.05
N GLN A 5 -7.14 11.94 1.91
CA GLN A 5 -8.03 12.31 3.01
C GLN A 5 -9.36 12.86 2.51
N GLN A 6 -9.34 13.70 1.47
CA GLN A 6 -10.55 14.21 0.82
C GLN A 6 -11.38 13.08 0.19
N ILE A 7 -10.73 12.19 -0.59
CA ILE A 7 -11.40 11.05 -1.23
C ILE A 7 -12.01 10.11 -0.18
N GLY A 8 -11.25 9.76 0.87
CA GLY A 8 -11.73 8.87 1.92
C GLY A 8 -12.94 9.45 2.66
N ARG A 9 -12.89 10.73 3.03
CA ARG A 9 -14.02 11.44 3.65
C ARG A 9 -15.23 11.54 2.72
N ALA A 10 -15.02 11.86 1.44
CA ALA A 10 -16.08 11.91 0.43
C ALA A 10 -16.76 10.54 0.23
N LYS A 11 -16.00 9.45 0.41
CA LYS A 11 -16.51 8.07 0.40
C LYS A 11 -17.03 7.58 1.75
N LYS A 12 -17.10 8.46 2.75
CA LYS A 12 -17.61 8.16 4.11
C LYS A 12 -16.83 7.06 4.83
N LEU A 13 -15.54 6.91 4.53
CA LEU A 13 -14.66 6.01 5.27
C LEU A 13 -14.38 6.55 6.67
N ALA A 14 -14.22 5.65 7.63
CA ALA A 14 -13.75 6.01 8.96
C ALA A 14 -12.28 6.49 8.89
N THR A 15 -11.88 7.35 9.82
CA THR A 15 -10.54 7.95 9.83
C THR A 15 -9.42 6.93 9.86
N PHE A 16 -9.61 5.79 10.53
CA PHE A 16 -8.63 4.70 10.62
C PHE A 16 -8.55 3.84 9.34
N GLU A 17 -9.50 3.94 8.42
CA GLU A 17 -9.48 3.25 7.12
C GLU A 17 -8.66 4.02 6.07
N ILE A 18 -8.35 5.30 6.34
CA ILE A 18 -7.63 6.17 5.40
C ILE A 18 -6.12 6.11 5.71
N PRO A 19 -5.27 5.70 4.75
CA PRO A 19 -3.82 5.64 4.95
C PRO A 19 -3.21 6.98 5.38
N GLN A 20 -2.34 6.93 6.40
CA GLN A 20 -1.67 8.10 6.99
C GLN A 20 -0.22 8.26 6.52
N ARG A 21 0.41 7.19 6.03
CA ARG A 21 1.77 7.18 5.48
C ARG A 21 1.78 6.27 4.25
N LEU A 22 2.63 6.58 3.29
CA LEU A 22 2.75 5.85 2.03
C LEU A 22 4.22 5.70 1.66
N TYR A 23 4.56 4.55 1.11
CA TYR A 23 5.81 4.33 0.41
C TYR A 23 5.51 4.22 -1.09
N LEU A 24 6.26 4.94 -1.91
CA LEU A 24 6.14 4.88 -3.37
C LEU A 24 7.28 4.03 -3.90
N ASP A 25 6.92 2.86 -4.40
CA ASP A 25 7.83 1.96 -5.10
C ASP A 25 7.99 2.43 -6.56
N SER A 26 9.23 2.57 -7.03
CA SER A 26 9.53 2.94 -8.41
C SER A 26 9.38 1.77 -9.38
N GLU A 27 9.49 0.54 -8.87
CA GLU A 27 9.38 -0.66 -9.69
C GLU A 27 7.92 -1.08 -9.90
N GLN A 28 7.61 -1.54 -11.11
CA GLN A 28 6.28 -2.04 -11.40
C GLN A 28 6.08 -3.44 -10.81
N TRP A 29 4.94 -3.67 -10.17
CA TRP A 29 4.56 -5.00 -9.72
C TRP A 29 4.08 -5.85 -10.89
N THR A 30 4.76 -6.95 -11.16
CA THR A 30 4.46 -7.86 -12.26
C THR A 30 4.27 -9.29 -11.72
N PRO A 31 3.63 -10.19 -12.48
CA PRO A 31 3.57 -11.59 -12.08
C PRO A 31 4.95 -12.22 -11.92
N GLN A 32 5.93 -11.78 -12.72
CA GLN A 32 7.32 -12.26 -12.69
C GLN A 32 8.05 -11.85 -11.42
N THR A 33 7.77 -10.66 -10.86
CA THR A 33 8.31 -10.27 -9.54
C THR A 33 7.61 -11.00 -8.38
N GLY A 34 6.54 -11.75 -8.66
CA GLY A 34 5.81 -12.52 -7.65
C GLY A 34 4.97 -11.67 -6.69
N LEU A 35 4.82 -10.36 -6.95
CA LEU A 35 4.04 -9.45 -6.10
C LEU A 35 2.54 -9.46 -6.44
N VAL A 36 2.20 -9.88 -7.65
CA VAL A 36 0.81 -10.00 -8.14
C VAL A 36 0.58 -11.37 -8.80
N THR A 37 -0.68 -11.72 -9.01
CA THR A 37 -1.07 -12.87 -9.84
C THR A 37 -1.03 -12.50 -11.32
N GLU A 38 -1.12 -13.48 -12.22
CA GLU A 38 -1.27 -13.26 -13.67
C GLU A 38 -2.47 -12.35 -14.00
N ALA A 39 -3.53 -12.40 -13.17
CA ALA A 39 -4.69 -11.52 -13.29
C ALA A 39 -4.52 -10.17 -12.56
N MET A 40 -3.30 -9.77 -12.23
CA MET A 40 -2.94 -8.52 -11.54
C MET A 40 -3.58 -8.34 -10.15
N LYS A 41 -3.92 -9.43 -9.47
CA LYS A 41 -4.39 -9.38 -8.07
C LYS A 41 -3.18 -9.36 -7.13
N VAL A 42 -3.21 -8.50 -6.12
CA VAL A 42 -2.13 -8.38 -5.11
C VAL A 42 -1.94 -9.67 -4.31
N ARG A 43 -0.71 -10.17 -4.25
CA ARG A 43 -0.31 -11.28 -3.36
C ARG A 43 0.13 -10.72 -2.01
N ARG A 44 -0.85 -10.56 -1.10
CA ARG A 44 -0.67 -9.87 0.20
C ARG A 44 0.57 -10.32 1.00
N PHE A 45 0.83 -11.63 1.08
CA PHE A 45 1.99 -12.15 1.82
C PHE A 45 3.32 -11.78 1.16
N ALA A 46 3.43 -11.91 -0.16
CA ALA A 46 4.63 -11.55 -0.91
C ALA A 46 4.93 -10.04 -0.78
N VAL A 47 3.91 -9.19 -1.00
CA VAL A 47 4.04 -7.74 -0.85
C VAL A 47 4.43 -7.36 0.57
N LYS A 48 3.79 -7.95 1.60
CA LYS A 48 4.16 -7.68 3.00
C LYS A 48 5.63 -8.00 3.25
N ASN A 49 6.14 -9.12 2.76
CA ASN A 49 7.53 -9.52 2.99
C ASN A 49 8.52 -8.65 2.23
N ALA A 50 8.19 -8.25 0.99
CA ALA A 50 9.01 -7.39 0.16
C ALA A 50 9.21 -6.00 0.80
N PHE A 51 8.15 -5.43 1.39
CA PHE A 51 8.16 -4.06 1.92
C PHE A 51 8.15 -3.97 3.45
N VAL A 52 8.51 -5.05 4.16
CA VAL A 52 8.41 -5.10 5.62
C VAL A 52 9.30 -4.05 6.31
N ASN A 53 10.43 -3.70 5.70
CA ASN A 53 11.39 -2.75 6.25
C ASN A 53 10.86 -1.32 6.14
N GLU A 54 10.30 -0.96 4.99
CA GLU A 54 9.67 0.32 4.70
C GLU A 54 8.43 0.52 5.56
N ILE A 55 7.61 -0.53 5.71
CA ILE A 55 6.47 -0.51 6.62
C ILE A 55 6.96 -0.26 8.06
N LYS A 56 7.97 -0.98 8.54
CA LYS A 56 8.52 -0.78 9.89
C LYS A 56 9.07 0.63 10.08
N ALA A 57 9.83 1.15 9.11
CA ALA A 57 10.35 2.53 9.14
C ALA A 57 9.20 3.56 9.17
N MET A 58 8.11 3.31 8.45
CA MET A 58 6.90 4.13 8.54
C MET A 58 6.19 4.05 9.88
N TYR A 59 6.46 3.06 10.74
CA TYR A 59 5.87 2.98 12.09
C TYR A 59 6.87 3.28 13.21
N SER A 60 8.15 3.46 12.92
CA SER A 60 9.21 3.64 13.92
C SER A 60 9.31 5.08 14.46
N THR A 61 8.19 5.79 14.54
CA THR A 61 8.11 7.16 15.09
C THR A 61 7.35 7.16 16.39
#